data_AF-A0A538FKU0-F1
#
_entry.id   AF-A0A538FKU0-F1
#
_cell.length_a   1.000
_cell.length_b   1.000
_cell.length_c   1.000
_cell.angle_alpha   90.00
_cell.angle_beta   90.00
_cell.angle_gamma   90.00
#
_symmetry.space_group_name_H-M   'P 1'
#
loop_
_entity.id
_entity.type
_entity.pdbx_description
1 polymer ?
#
loop_
_entity_poly.entity_id
_entity_poly.type
_entity_poly.pdbx_seq_one_letter_code
_entity_poly.pdbx_strand_id
1 'polypeptide(L)'
;MAAPDIEVIQGLRIFAVERDGMEVRVDVYGSADSVCGSLTYRFADEATAGDRTRLLTGWCDRGNPVTYVCRDGSASLMDEHAVLSEALEL
;
A
#
# COMPACT_ATOMS: atom_id res chain seq x y z
N MET A 1 -11.81 -22.60 -15.82
CA MET A 1 -11.90 -21.51 -14.83
C MET A 1 -10.72 -20.59 -15.10
N ALA A 2 -10.96 -19.34 -15.50
CA ALA A 2 -9.87 -18.38 -15.66
C ALA A 2 -9.25 -18.13 -14.27
N ALA A 3 -7.92 -18.04 -14.20
CA ALA A 3 -7.26 -17.62 -12.97
C ALA A 3 -7.82 -16.23 -12.59
N PRO A 4 -8.05 -15.92 -11.30
CA PRO A 4 -8.38 -14.56 -10.91
C PRO A 4 -7.25 -13.65 -11.41
N ASP A 5 -7.60 -12.57 -12.12
CA ASP A 5 -6.63 -11.55 -12.52
C ASP A 5 -6.15 -10.87 -11.24
N ILE A 6 -4.98 -11.30 -10.77
CA ILE A 6 -4.26 -10.65 -9.68
C ILE A 6 -3.25 -9.72 -10.34
N GLU A 7 -3.41 -8.43 -10.09
CA GLU A 7 -2.44 -7.42 -10.47
C GLU A 7 -1.45 -7.24 -9.32
N VAL A 8 -0.16 -7.35 -9.62
CA VAL A 8 0.93 -7.14 -8.64
C VAL A 8 1.94 -6.17 -9.23
N ILE A 9 2.21 -5.08 -8.51
CA ILE A 9 3.23 -4.10 -8.90
C ILE A 9 4.19 -3.92 -7.73
N GLN A 10 5.44 -4.32 -7.92
CA GLN A 10 6.49 -4.28 -6.89
C GLN A 10 7.39 -3.05 -7.05
N GLY A 11 8.18 -2.76 -6.02
CA GLY A 11 9.17 -1.67 -6.06
C GLY A 11 8.56 -0.28 -6.15
N LEU A 12 7.32 -0.11 -5.68
CA LEU A 12 6.70 1.20 -5.51
C LEU A 12 7.22 1.86 -4.23
N ARG A 13 7.04 3.17 -4.12
CA ARG A 13 7.24 3.98 -2.93
C ARG A 13 6.04 4.87 -2.71
N ILE A 14 5.81 5.22 -1.46
CA ILE A 14 4.78 6.19 -1.09
C ILE A 14 5.37 7.59 -1.20
N PHE A 15 4.66 8.49 -1.88
CA PHE A 15 5.00 9.91 -1.99
C PHE A 15 4.25 10.74 -0.95
N ALA A 16 2.96 10.47 -0.77
CA ALA A 16 2.09 11.20 0.13
C ALA A 16 0.99 10.30 0.69
N VAL A 17 0.57 10.62 1.92
CA VAL A 17 -0.57 9.99 2.59
C VAL A 17 -1.44 11.11 3.12
N GLU A 18 -2.71 11.12 2.70
CA GLU A 18 -3.70 12.09 3.15
C GLU A 18 -4.89 11.34 3.76
N ARG A 19 -5.49 11.90 4.82
CA ARG A 19 -6.68 11.33 5.47
C ARG A 19 -7.78 12.38 5.55
N ASP A 20 -8.97 11.99 5.09
CA ASP A 20 -10.22 12.74 5.30
C ASP A 20 -11.26 11.81 5.98
N GLY A 21 -11.39 11.95 7.30
CA GLY A 21 -12.23 11.10 8.13
C GLY A 21 -11.89 9.60 8.00
N MET A 22 -12.78 8.86 7.31
CA MET A 22 -12.67 7.41 7.06
C MET A 22 -12.00 7.08 5.72
N GLU A 23 -11.61 8.09 4.95
CA GLU A 23 -10.94 7.94 3.67
C GLU A 23 -9.44 8.20 3.81
N VAL A 24 -8.61 7.33 3.23
CA VAL A 24 -7.16 7.49 3.18
C VAL A 24 -6.71 7.41 1.73
N ARG A 25 -6.13 8.50 1.24
CA ARG A 25 -5.50 8.58 -0.07
C ARG A 25 -4.00 8.36 0.06
N VAL A 26 -3.44 7.56 -0.83
CA VAL A 26 -2.01 7.25 -0.89
C VAL A 26 -1.53 7.46 -2.30
N ASP A 27 -0.60 8.39 -2.50
CA ASP A 27 0.06 8.58 -3.78
C ASP A 27 1.33 7.73 -3.83
N VAL A 28 1.50 6.98 -4.91
CA VAL A 28 2.60 6.03 -5.10
C VAL A 28 3.33 6.28 -6.42
N TYR A 29 4.61 5.96 -6.44
CA TYR A 29 5.46 6.07 -7.62
C TYR A 29 6.58 5.02 -7.59
N GLY A 30 7.18 4.73 -8.73
CA GLY A 30 8.33 3.83 -8.83
C GLY A 30 8.04 2.65 -9.74
N SER A 31 8.45 1.45 -9.33
CA SER A 31 8.48 0.22 -10.13
C SER A 31 9.44 0.28 -11.34
N ALA A 32 9.70 -0.89 -11.93
CA ALA A 32 10.51 -0.99 -13.15
C ALA A 32 9.83 -0.33 -14.36
N ASP A 33 8.50 -0.24 -14.35
CA ASP A 33 7.69 0.29 -15.43
C ASP A 33 7.35 1.78 -15.24
N SER A 34 7.99 2.47 -14.28
CA SER A 34 7.77 3.89 -13.98
C SER A 34 6.31 4.25 -13.67
N VAL A 35 5.67 3.41 -12.87
CA VAL A 35 4.30 3.60 -12.41
C VAL A 35 4.19 4.83 -11.51
N CYS A 36 3.10 5.58 -11.68
CA CYS A 36 2.71 6.69 -10.81
C CYS A 36 1.18 6.70 -10.71
N GLY A 37 0.64 6.85 -9.50
CA GLY A 37 -0.80 6.82 -9.30
C GLY A 37 -1.22 7.02 -7.85
N SER A 38 -2.50 6.82 -7.59
CA SER A 38 -3.11 7.05 -6.28
C SER A 38 -4.04 5.91 -5.92
N LEU A 39 -4.03 5.52 -4.64
CA LEU A 39 -4.99 4.59 -4.06
C LEU A 39 -5.86 5.32 -3.05
N THR A 40 -7.15 5.04 -3.07
CA THR A 40 -8.08 5.53 -2.06
C THR A 40 -8.69 4.35 -1.32
N TYR A 41 -8.47 4.32 0.00
CA TYR A 41 -9.09 3.36 0.90
C TYR A 41 -10.26 4.01 1.62
N ARG A 42 -11.35 3.25 1.79
CA ARG A 42 -12.46 3.63 2.66
C ARG A 42 -12.60 2.61 3.78
N PHE A 43 -12.54 3.08 5.02
CA PHE A 43 -12.62 2.24 6.22
C PHE A 43 -14.01 2.30 6.85
N ALA A 44 -14.31 1.31 7.70
CA ALA A 44 -15.57 1.24 8.42
C ALA A 44 -15.66 2.27 9.56
N ASP A 45 -14.52 2.70 10.09
CA ASP A 45 -14.41 3.63 11.21
C ASP A 45 -13.12 4.46 11.14
N GLU A 46 -13.11 5.60 11.84
CA GLU A 46 -11.99 6.55 11.83
C GLU A 46 -10.75 6.03 12.58
N ALA A 47 -10.91 5.11 13.54
CA ALA A 47 -9.79 4.57 14.29
C ALA A 47 -8.94 3.67 13.39
N THR A 48 -9.58 2.76 12.65
CA THR A 48 -8.94 1.92 11.64
C THR A 48 -8.29 2.77 10.54
N ALA A 49 -8.97 3.82 10.06
CA ALA A 49 -8.37 4.77 9.10
C ALA A 49 -7.14 5.47 9.68
N GLY A 50 -7.20 5.88 10.95
CA GLY A 50 -6.09 6.51 11.66
C GLY A 50 -4.89 5.59 11.85
N ASP A 51 -5.13 4.31 12.19
CA ASP A 51 -4.08 3.29 12.31
C ASP A 51 -3.41 3.03 10.96
N ARG A 52 -4.21 2.88 9.90
CA ARG A 52 -3.67 2.70 8.55
C ARG A 52 -2.87 3.92 8.08
N THR A 53 -3.36 5.12 8.34
CA THR A 53 -2.66 6.36 7.99
C THR A 53 -1.30 6.43 8.67
N ARG A 54 -1.23 6.08 9.97
CA ARG A 54 0.03 6.05 10.73
C ARG A 54 1.03 5.05 10.17
N LEU A 55 0.57 3.84 9.82
CA LEU A 55 1.41 2.82 9.20
C LEU A 55 2.01 3.30 7.87
N LEU A 56 1.15 3.78 6.96
CA LEU A 56 1.55 4.22 5.62
C LEU A 56 2.45 5.45 5.67
N THR A 57 2.18 6.39 6.59
CA THR A 57 3.06 7.54 6.83
C THR A 57 4.44 7.07 7.28
N GLY A 58 4.50 6.09 8.19
CA GLY A 58 5.77 5.50 8.61
C GLY A 58 6.55 4.84 7.47
N TRP A 59 5.87 4.20 6.52
CA TRP A 59 6.50 3.67 5.30
C TRP A 59 7.01 4.78 4.37
N CYS A 60 6.21 5.85 4.21
CA CYS A 60 6.58 7.04 3.43
C CYS A 60 7.85 7.69 3.99
N ASP A 61 7.89 7.96 5.31
CA ASP A 61 9.00 8.64 5.97
C ASP A 61 10.32 7.86 5.88
N ARG A 62 10.26 6.53 5.90
CA ARG A 62 11.44 5.65 5.74
C ARG A 62 11.84 5.43 4.28
N GLY A 63 10.97 5.78 3.34
CA GLY A 63 11.16 5.46 1.91
C GLY A 63 11.12 3.96 1.63
N ASN A 64 10.32 3.20 2.39
CA ASN A 64 10.22 1.75 2.22
C ASN A 64 9.67 1.41 0.82
N PRO A 65 10.29 0.44 0.10
CA PRO A 65 9.65 -0.15 -1.06
C PRO A 65 8.39 -0.93 -0.63
N VAL A 66 7.32 -0.76 -1.38
CA VAL A 66 6.03 -1.40 -1.17
C VAL A 66 5.58 -2.14 -2.42
N THR A 67 4.86 -3.23 -2.21
CA THR A 67 4.14 -3.96 -3.27
C THR A 67 2.67 -3.58 -3.24
N TYR A 68 2.13 -3.22 -4.39
CA TYR A 68 0.70 -3.15 -4.66
C TYR A 68 0.18 -4.53 -5.09
N VAL A 69 -0.93 -4.94 -4.50
CA VAL A 69 -1.69 -6.13 -4.89
C VAL A 69 -3.14 -5.74 -5.08
N CYS A 70 -3.71 -6.01 -6.25
CA CYS A 70 -5.13 -5.90 -6.50
C CYS A 70 -5.70 -7.25 -6.93
N ARG A 71 -6.77 -7.64 -6.28
CA ARG A 71 -7.50 -8.86 -6.58
C ARG A 71 -8.99 -8.61 -6.40
N ASP A 72 -9.78 -8.97 -7.41
CA ASP A 72 -11.24 -8.88 -7.37
C ASP A 72 -11.75 -7.47 -6.95
N GLY A 73 -11.04 -6.42 -7.38
CA GLY A 73 -11.34 -5.01 -7.05
C GLY A 73 -10.89 -4.56 -5.66
N SER A 74 -10.26 -5.43 -4.87
CA SER A 74 -9.67 -5.10 -3.58
C SER A 74 -8.16 -4.88 -3.72
N ALA A 75 -7.73 -3.65 -3.46
CA ALA A 75 -6.34 -3.25 -3.52
C ALA A 75 -5.71 -3.19 -2.13
N SER A 76 -4.41 -3.47 -2.04
CA SER A 76 -3.63 -3.36 -0.80
C SER A 76 -2.17 -3.02 -1.09
N LEU A 77 -1.57 -2.26 -0.17
CA LEU A 77 -0.12 -2.03 -0.12
C LEU A 77 0.50 -2.85 1.00
N MET A 78 1.65 -3.45 0.70
CA MET A 78 2.43 -4.30 1.62
C MET A 78 3.89 -3.82 1.65
N ASP A 79 4.50 -3.85 2.83
CA ASP A 79 5.92 -3.54 3.02
C ASP A 79 6.77 -4.79 2.71
N GLU A 80 7.59 -4.70 1.67
CA GLU A 80 8.41 -5.83 1.20
C GLU A 80 9.44 -6.26 2.25
N HIS A 81 10.01 -5.31 3.00
CA HIS A 81 11.02 -5.61 4.02
C HIS A 81 10.41 -6.23 5.26
N ALA A 82 9.25 -5.75 5.69
CA ALA A 82 8.57 -6.32 6.86
C ALA A 82 8.17 -7.77 6.61
N VAL A 83 7.57 -8.05 5.44
CA VAL A 83 7.18 -9.42 5.06
C VAL A 83 8.39 -10.34 4.99
N LEU A 84 9.49 -9.88 4.41
CA LEU A 84 10.72 -10.67 4.32
C LEU A 84 11.35 -10.90 5.70
N SER A 85 11.36 -9.90 6.58
CA SER A 85 11.96 -10.02 7.92
C SER A 85 11.16 -11.01 8.79
N GLU A 86 9.83 -10.91 8.78
CA GLU A 86 8.95 -11.90 9.45
C GLU A 86 9.18 -13.32 8.91
N ALA A 87 9.28 -13.49 7.60
CA ALA A 87 9.51 -14.80 6.98
C ALA A 87 10.88 -15.40 7.33
N LEU A 88 11.84 -14.56 7.73
CA LEU A 88 13.20 -14.96 8.11
C LEU A 88 13.40 -15.06 9.63
N GLU A 89 12.37 -14.82 10.46
CA GLU A 89 12.45 -14.74 11.93
C GLU A 89 13.53 -13.74 12.43
N LEU A 90 13.78 -12.66 11.68
CA LEU A 90 14.70 -11.57 12.02
C LEU A 90 13.97 -10.38 12.65
#